data_AF-A0AAJ2H8Y6-F1
#
_entry.id   AF-A0AAJ2H8Y6-F1
#
_cell.length_a   1.000
_cell.length_b   1.000
_cell.length_c   1.000
_cell.angle_alpha   90.00
_cell.angle_beta   90.00
_cell.angle_gamma   90.00
#
_symmetry.space_group_name_H-M   'P 1'
#
loop_
_entity.id
_entity.type
_entity.pdbx_description
1 polymer ?
#
loop_
_entity_poly.entity_id
_entity_poly.type
_entity_poly.pdbx_seq_one_letter_code
_entity_poly.pdbx_strand_id
1 'polypeptide(L)'
;MSLFKTVPPNIVQSIRAFRVTELQQEAAHLQQHFLYAYCAEAVTKQQVLTTIATAFQFPRHFGKNFDALHDCLTDLTHKAGKQIGFVVVLEQLPNTQKFDKEARETLLDVFRDAADYWAEKKVPFRVFYSFQ
;
A
#
# COMPACT_ATOMS: atom_id res chain seq x y z
N MET A 1 -20.32 -1.97 -13.48
CA MET A 1 -19.16 -2.66 -14.08
C MET A 1 -18.10 -2.75 -12.98
N SER A 2 -17.46 -3.92 -12.77
CA SER A 2 -16.42 -4.04 -11.74
C SER A 2 -15.22 -3.16 -12.10
N LEU A 3 -14.82 -2.30 -11.17
CA LEU A 3 -13.73 -1.34 -11.33
C LEU A 3 -12.39 -2.04 -11.67
N PHE A 4 -12.20 -3.26 -11.15
CA PHE A 4 -10.99 -4.05 -11.35
C PHE A 4 -11.03 -5.00 -12.54
N LYS A 5 -12.03 -4.91 -13.42
CA LYS A 5 -12.12 -5.79 -14.60
C LYS A 5 -10.87 -5.71 -15.50
N THR A 6 -10.24 -4.54 -15.57
CA THR A 6 -9.02 -4.29 -16.36
C THR A 6 -7.77 -4.11 -15.51
N VAL A 7 -7.89 -4.22 -14.18
CA VAL A 7 -6.76 -4.03 -13.26
C VAL A 7 -6.25 -5.39 -12.79
N PRO A 8 -4.98 -5.74 -13.07
CA PRO A 8 -4.39 -6.98 -12.60
C PRO A 8 -4.58 -7.17 -11.08
N PRO A 9 -4.73 -8.42 -10.60
CA PRO A 9 -4.97 -8.70 -9.18
C PRO A 9 -3.81 -8.30 -8.27
N ASN A 10 -2.59 -8.30 -8.79
CA ASN A 10 -1.38 -7.93 -8.06
C ASN A 10 -0.64 -6.88 -8.90
N ILE A 11 -0.65 -5.63 -8.44
CA ILE A 11 -0.08 -4.50 -9.19
C ILE A 11 0.21 -3.32 -8.27
N VAL A 12 1.26 -2.57 -8.59
CA VAL A 12 1.54 -1.24 -8.03
C VAL A 12 1.49 -0.21 -9.15
N GLN A 13 0.51 0.69 -9.12
CA GLN A 13 0.33 1.69 -10.18
C GLN A 13 -0.07 3.05 -9.62
N SER A 14 0.15 4.10 -10.40
CA SER A 14 -0.34 5.43 -10.07
C SER A 14 -1.88 5.49 -10.10
N ILE A 15 -2.50 6.22 -9.17
CA ILE A 15 -3.95 6.28 -8.99
C ILE A 15 -4.70 6.92 -10.19
N ARG A 16 -4.08 7.87 -10.91
CA ARG A 16 -4.57 8.48 -12.16
C ARG A 16 -6.10 8.68 -12.25
N ALA A 17 -6.78 7.76 -12.95
CA ALA A 17 -8.21 7.85 -13.28
C ALA A 17 -9.12 7.26 -12.18
N PHE A 18 -8.56 6.61 -11.17
CA PHE A 18 -9.31 6.03 -10.06
C PHE A 18 -9.55 7.07 -8.97
N ARG A 19 -10.76 7.11 -8.42
CA ARG A 19 -11.06 7.89 -7.22
C ARG A 19 -10.93 7.02 -5.98
N VAL A 20 -10.39 7.57 -4.90
CA VAL A 20 -10.24 6.86 -3.62
C VAL A 20 -11.56 6.27 -3.14
N THR A 21 -12.66 7.01 -3.28
CA THR A 21 -14.01 6.56 -2.90
C THR A 21 -14.48 5.35 -3.71
N GLU A 22 -14.15 5.30 -5.00
CA GLU A 22 -14.52 4.17 -5.87
C GLU A 22 -13.68 2.93 -5.52
N LEU A 23 -12.39 3.11 -5.22
CA LEU A 23 -11.52 2.04 -4.75
C LEU A 23 -12.00 1.46 -3.41
N GLN A 24 -12.44 2.32 -2.49
CA GLN A 24 -13.00 1.90 -1.20
C GLN A 24 -14.30 1.10 -1.38
N GLN A 25 -15.20 1.58 -2.24
CA GLN A 25 -16.46 0.90 -2.54
C GLN A 25 -16.22 -0.48 -3.19
N GLU A 26 -15.31 -0.57 -4.15
CA GLU A 26 -14.98 -1.84 -4.79
C GLU A 26 -14.31 -2.82 -3.81
N ALA A 27 -13.41 -2.33 -2.95
CA ALA A 27 -12.81 -3.15 -1.89
C ALA A 27 -13.88 -3.73 -0.96
N ALA A 28 -14.84 -2.91 -0.53
CA ALA A 28 -15.96 -3.36 0.29
C ALA A 28 -16.84 -4.39 -0.43
N HIS A 29 -17.15 -4.15 -1.72
CA HIS A 29 -17.93 -5.07 -2.54
C HIS A 29 -17.25 -6.44 -2.71
N LEU A 30 -15.92 -6.46 -2.84
CA LEU A 30 -15.11 -7.68 -2.95
C LEU A 30 -14.72 -8.28 -1.59
N GLN A 31 -15.15 -7.66 -0.48
CA GLN A 31 -14.76 -8.03 0.90
C GLN A 31 -13.24 -8.06 1.10
N GLN A 32 -12.53 -7.18 0.38
CA GLN A 32 -11.09 -7.00 0.48
C GLN A 32 -10.78 -5.92 1.52
N HIS A 33 -9.58 -6.00 2.10
CA HIS A 33 -9.08 -4.97 2.99
C HIS A 33 -8.84 -3.69 2.21
N PHE A 34 -9.35 -2.57 2.72
CA PHE A 34 -9.03 -1.25 2.21
C PHE A 34 -8.04 -0.56 3.15
N LEU A 35 -6.82 -0.33 2.66
CA LEU A 35 -5.75 0.30 3.41
C LEU A 35 -5.46 1.67 2.78
N TYR A 36 -5.62 2.75 3.54
CA TYR A 36 -5.50 4.11 3.02
C TYR A 36 -4.56 4.94 3.88
N ALA A 37 -3.50 5.48 3.28
CA ALA A 37 -2.57 6.38 3.91
C ALA A 37 -2.50 7.71 3.15
N TYR A 38 -2.76 8.81 3.86
CA TYR A 38 -2.63 10.18 3.35
C TYR A 38 -1.32 10.80 3.83
N CYS A 39 -0.38 10.99 2.92
CA CYS A 39 1.01 11.33 3.23
C CYS A 39 1.36 12.81 2.99
N ALA A 40 0.37 13.68 2.75
CA ALA A 40 0.64 15.07 2.34
C ALA A 40 1.45 15.88 3.38
N GLU A 41 1.30 15.57 4.66
CA GLU A 41 2.01 16.26 5.74
C GLU A 41 3.37 15.63 6.08
N ALA A 42 3.67 14.45 5.55
CA ALA A 42 4.94 13.79 5.76
C ALA A 42 6.01 14.43 4.87
N VAL A 43 7.18 14.77 5.41
CA VAL A 43 8.28 15.36 4.63
C VAL A 43 9.55 14.51 4.64
N THR A 44 9.66 13.54 5.53
CA THR A 44 10.82 12.65 5.67
C THR A 44 10.44 11.19 5.52
N LYS A 45 11.40 10.33 5.17
CA LYS A 45 11.23 8.86 5.15
C LYS A 45 10.58 8.32 6.43
N GLN A 46 11.04 8.77 7.61
CA GLN A 46 10.49 8.30 8.89
C GLN A 46 9.03 8.72 9.08
N GLN A 47 8.66 9.93 8.68
CA GLN A 47 7.27 10.38 8.76
C GLN A 47 6.38 9.60 7.80
N VAL A 48 6.81 9.40 6.54
CA VAL A 48 6.06 8.60 5.57
C VAL A 48 5.81 7.18 6.10
N LEU A 49 6.85 6.52 6.61
CA LEU A 49 6.74 5.19 7.19
C LEU A 49 5.84 5.16 8.44
N THR A 50 5.89 6.21 9.27
CA THR A 50 5.03 6.31 10.46
C THR A 50 3.56 6.53 10.07
N THR A 51 3.30 7.37 9.07
CA THR A 51 1.96 7.61 8.52
C THR A 51 1.36 6.32 7.98
N ILE A 52 2.11 5.58 7.17
CA ILE A 52 1.66 4.28 6.63
C ILE A 52 1.41 3.28 7.76
N ALA A 53 2.34 3.13 8.70
CA ALA A 53 2.20 2.18 9.80
C ALA A 53 0.97 2.48 10.68
N THR A 54 0.70 3.76 10.93
CA THR A 54 -0.46 4.20 11.72
C THR A 54 -1.75 3.96 10.96
N ALA A 55 -1.80 4.34 9.68
CA ALA A 55 -2.95 4.13 8.81
C ALA A 55 -3.32 2.65 8.67
N PHE A 56 -2.32 1.78 8.56
CA PHE A 56 -2.52 0.34 8.37
C PHE A 56 -2.61 -0.43 9.70
N GLN A 57 -2.60 0.28 10.83
CA GLN A 57 -2.71 -0.26 12.18
C GLN A 57 -1.64 -1.32 12.49
N PHE A 58 -0.42 -1.11 12.02
CA PHE A 58 0.70 -1.99 12.31
C PHE A 58 1.07 -2.01 13.80
N PRO A 59 1.74 -3.08 14.28
CA PRO A 59 2.14 -3.19 15.68
C PRO A 59 2.96 -2.01 16.18
N ARG A 60 2.82 -1.69 17.47
CA ARG A 60 3.52 -0.56 18.13
C ARG A 60 5.05 -0.61 17.99
N HIS A 61 5.63 -1.80 17.78
CA HIS A 61 7.06 -2.01 17.60
C HIS A 61 7.51 -1.98 16.14
N PHE A 62 6.76 -1.32 15.25
CA PHE A 62 7.14 -1.15 13.86
C PHE A 62 8.57 -0.55 13.74
N GLY A 63 9.46 -1.26 13.04
CA GLY A 63 10.90 -0.95 12.97
C GLY A 63 11.27 0.35 12.24
N LYS A 64 10.28 1.08 11.69
CA LYS A 64 10.44 2.36 10.98
C LYS A 64 11.48 2.32 9.85
N ASN A 65 11.61 1.17 9.18
CA ASN A 65 12.44 0.98 7.99
C ASN A 65 11.63 0.22 6.91
N PHE A 66 12.20 0.11 5.71
CA PHE A 66 11.54 -0.52 4.57
C PHE A 66 11.41 -2.05 4.72
N ASP A 67 12.37 -2.71 5.37
CA ASP A 67 12.30 -4.14 5.65
C ASP A 67 11.14 -4.47 6.60
N ALA A 68 10.98 -3.68 7.66
CA ALA A 68 9.86 -3.81 8.60
C ALA A 68 8.51 -3.52 7.93
N LEU A 69 8.48 -2.63 6.93
CA LEU A 69 7.29 -2.39 6.11
C LEU A 69 6.96 -3.64 5.29
N HIS A 70 7.95 -4.22 4.61
CA HIS A 70 7.80 -5.45 3.85
C HIS A 70 7.27 -6.60 4.74
N ASP A 71 7.88 -6.83 5.89
CA ASP A 71 7.49 -7.88 6.85
C ASP A 71 6.06 -7.71 7.35
N CYS A 72 5.63 -6.46 7.59
CA CYS A 72 4.25 -6.18 8.01
C CYS A 72 3.25 -6.45 6.88
N LEU A 73 3.57 -6.06 5.65
CA LEU A 73 2.71 -6.25 4.48
C LEU A 73 2.59 -7.72 4.06
N THR A 74 3.58 -8.55 4.40
CA THR A 74 3.67 -9.96 3.98
C THR A 74 3.47 -10.91 5.15
N ASP A 75 4.54 -11.27 5.85
CA ASP A 75 4.58 -12.35 6.82
C ASP A 75 3.67 -12.14 8.03
N LEU A 76 3.64 -10.93 8.58
CA LEU A 76 2.78 -10.63 9.73
C LEU A 76 1.30 -10.75 9.35
N THR A 77 0.94 -10.20 8.19
CA THR A 77 -0.43 -10.22 7.67
C THR A 77 -0.84 -11.64 7.27
N HIS A 78 0.06 -12.43 6.70
CA HIS A 78 -0.18 -13.84 6.41
C HIS A 78 -0.38 -14.68 7.70
N LYS A 79 0.39 -14.42 8.74
CA LYS A 79 0.25 -15.08 10.05
C LYS A 79 -1.04 -14.69 10.79
N ALA A 80 -1.62 -13.53 10.49
CA ALA A 80 -2.88 -13.07 11.08
C ALA A 80 -4.13 -13.83 10.57
N GLY A 81 -3.99 -14.63 9.51
CA GLY A 81 -5.05 -15.48 9.00
C GLY A 81 -5.19 -15.45 7.48
N LYS A 82 -6.26 -16.09 6.98
CA LYS A 82 -6.56 -16.12 5.54
C LYS A 82 -6.99 -14.74 5.08
N GLN A 83 -6.34 -14.25 4.03
CA GLN A 83 -6.59 -12.93 3.45
C GLN A 83 -7.44 -13.06 2.17
N ILE A 84 -8.48 -12.25 2.04
CA ILE A 84 -9.37 -12.24 0.86
C ILE A 84 -8.78 -11.37 -0.26
N GLY A 85 -8.01 -10.36 0.11
CA GLY A 85 -7.31 -9.46 -0.81
C GLY A 85 -7.17 -8.07 -0.23
N PHE A 86 -6.43 -7.22 -0.94
CA PHE A 86 -6.06 -5.89 -0.49
C PHE A 86 -6.21 -4.88 -1.61
N VAL A 87 -6.77 -3.73 -1.26
CA VAL A 87 -6.76 -2.50 -2.04
C VAL A 87 -6.08 -1.45 -1.18
N VAL A 88 -4.85 -1.10 -1.56
CA VAL A 88 -3.98 -0.17 -0.85
C VAL A 88 -3.93 1.14 -1.62
N VAL A 89 -4.06 2.26 -0.90
CA VAL A 89 -3.97 3.60 -1.46
C VAL A 89 -2.97 4.42 -0.65
N LEU A 90 -1.93 4.90 -1.34
CA LEU A 90 -0.91 5.81 -0.83
C LEU A 90 -1.10 7.17 -1.50
N GLU A 91 -1.75 8.09 -0.82
CA GLU A 91 -2.10 9.38 -1.41
C GLU A 91 -1.13 10.48 -1.01
N GLN A 92 -0.78 11.37 -1.95
CA GLN A 92 0.09 12.53 -1.71
C GLN A 92 1.46 12.15 -1.15
N LEU A 93 2.12 11.13 -1.72
CA LEU A 93 3.49 10.81 -1.35
C LEU A 93 4.41 12.02 -1.60
N PRO A 94 5.22 12.42 -0.61
CA PRO A 94 5.95 13.69 -0.69
C PRO A 94 7.04 13.66 -1.75
N ASN A 95 7.28 14.80 -2.39
CA ASN A 95 8.38 14.98 -3.33
C ASN A 95 9.39 16.00 -2.79
N THR A 96 9.99 15.68 -1.65
CA THR A 96 10.94 16.55 -0.94
C THR A 96 12.36 16.02 -1.05
N GLN A 97 13.37 16.83 -0.74
CA GLN A 97 14.77 16.36 -0.67
C GLN A 97 15.00 15.29 0.41
N LYS A 98 14.17 15.27 1.47
CA LYS A 98 14.25 14.28 2.56
C LYS A 98 13.44 13.01 2.30
N PHE A 99 12.76 12.95 1.16
CA PHE A 99 12.10 11.79 0.59
C PHE A 99 12.22 11.86 -0.93
N ASP A 100 13.46 11.73 -1.38
CA ASP A 100 13.87 11.90 -2.76
C ASP A 100 13.36 10.78 -3.67
N LYS A 101 13.75 10.84 -4.95
CA LYS A 101 13.32 9.87 -5.95
C LYS A 101 13.73 8.45 -5.58
N GLU A 102 14.93 8.26 -5.05
CA GLU A 102 15.44 6.94 -4.65
C GLU A 102 14.57 6.37 -3.52
N ALA A 103 14.35 7.14 -2.46
CA ALA A 103 13.50 6.71 -1.35
C ALA A 103 12.06 6.38 -1.77
N ARG A 104 11.51 7.10 -2.76
CA ARG A 104 10.18 6.82 -3.33
C ARG A 104 10.16 5.52 -4.12
N GLU A 105 11.14 5.30 -4.99
CA GLU A 105 11.21 4.05 -5.74
C GLU A 105 11.42 2.87 -4.79
N THR A 106 12.30 2.98 -3.79
CA THR A 106 12.45 1.93 -2.76
C THR A 106 11.15 1.64 -2.02
N LEU A 107 10.38 2.67 -1.65
CA LEU A 107 9.05 2.47 -1.05
C LEU A 107 8.13 1.70 -2.00
N LEU A 108 8.08 2.07 -3.29
CA LEU A 108 7.25 1.40 -4.28
C LEU A 108 7.71 -0.03 -4.56
N ASP A 109 9.01 -0.29 -4.57
CA ASP A 109 9.60 -1.62 -4.72
C ASP A 109 9.17 -2.55 -3.58
N VAL A 110 9.17 -2.07 -2.33
CA VAL A 110 8.63 -2.85 -1.19
C VAL A 110 7.17 -3.27 -1.42
N PHE A 111 6.34 -2.38 -1.99
CA PHE A 111 4.96 -2.73 -2.33
C PHE A 111 4.85 -3.67 -3.53
N ARG A 112 5.79 -3.62 -4.48
CA ARG A 112 5.85 -4.54 -5.64
C ARG A 112 6.24 -5.94 -5.17
N ASP A 113 7.26 -6.04 -4.33
CA ASP A 113 7.69 -7.30 -3.71
C ASP A 113 6.56 -7.93 -2.89
N ALA A 114 5.84 -7.10 -2.10
CA ALA A 114 4.66 -7.55 -1.38
C ALA A 114 3.54 -8.03 -2.33
N ALA A 115 3.34 -7.35 -3.47
CA ALA A 115 2.35 -7.76 -4.46
C ALA A 115 2.69 -9.13 -5.06
N ASP A 116 3.96 -9.39 -5.34
CA ASP A 116 4.46 -10.67 -5.86
C ASP A 116 4.32 -11.78 -4.82
N TYR A 117 4.67 -11.53 -3.56
CA TYR A 117 4.45 -12.44 -2.45
C TYR A 117 2.98 -12.88 -2.33
N TRP A 118 2.04 -11.95 -2.45
CA TRP A 118 0.61 -12.27 -2.41
C TRP A 118 0.12 -12.96 -3.69
N ALA A 119 0.75 -12.70 -4.83
CA ALA A 119 0.42 -13.36 -6.09
C ALA A 119 0.72 -14.86 -6.01
N GLU A 120 1.87 -15.26 -5.44
CA GLU A 120 2.22 -16.66 -5.20
C GLU A 120 1.17 -17.38 -4.32
N LYS A 121 0.59 -16.64 -3.37
CA LYS A 121 -0.48 -17.12 -2.48
C LYS A 121 -1.89 -17.01 -3.07
N LYS A 122 -2.02 -16.54 -4.32
CA LYS A 122 -3.29 -16.31 -5.02
C LYS A 122 -4.21 -15.34 -4.27
N VAL A 123 -3.64 -14.36 -3.59
CA VAL A 123 -4.35 -13.29 -2.90
C VAL A 123 -4.18 -11.99 -3.71
N PRO A 124 -5.28 -11.34 -4.13
CA PRO A 124 -5.18 -10.05 -4.82
C PRO A 124 -4.56 -8.98 -3.91
N PHE A 125 -3.58 -8.24 -4.40
CA PHE A 125 -2.92 -7.15 -3.70
C PHE A 125 -2.69 -5.97 -4.67
N ARG A 126 -3.61 -5.01 -4.67
CA ARG A 126 -3.58 -3.85 -5.58
C ARG A 126 -3.16 -2.61 -4.82
N VAL A 127 -2.11 -1.95 -5.29
CA VAL A 127 -1.60 -0.71 -4.70
C VAL A 127 -1.75 0.43 -5.70
N PHE A 128 -2.36 1.51 -5.23
CA PHE A 128 -2.53 2.75 -5.96
C PHE A 128 -1.77 3.86 -5.24
N TYR A 129 -0.95 4.62 -5.96
CA TYR A 129 -0.19 5.72 -5.37
C TYR A 129 -0.37 7.05 -6.12
N SER A 130 -0.24 8.17 -5.42
CA SER A 130 -0.07 9.49 -6.01
C SER A 130 1.10 10.23 -5.37
N PHE A 131 1.74 11.10 -6.14
CA PHE A 131 2.73 12.04 -5.64
C PHE A 131 2.08 13.43 -5.45
N GLN A 132 2.71 14.26 -4.61
CA GLN A 132 2.45 15.69 -4.54
C GLN A 132 2.80 16.41 -5.84
#